data_AF-A0A956WXC8-F1
#
_entry.id   AF-A0A956WXC8-F1
#
_cell.length_a   1.000
_cell.length_b   1.000
_cell.length_c   1.000
_cell.angle_alpha   90.00
_cell.angle_beta   90.00
_cell.angle_gamma   90.00
#
_symmetry.space_group_name_H-M   'P 1'
#
loop_
_entity.id
_entity.type
_entity.pdbx_description
1 polymer ?
#
loop_
_entity_poly.entity_id
_entity_poly.type
_entity_poly.pdbx_seq_one_letter_code
_entity_poly.pdbx_strand_id
1 'polypeptide(L)' 'MDELQIALAGLGLSWAEVWALRADRRAGTLVVVAADGRKFTATLVTPGPAPLRRVRAIKEIKPQPEPNADQE' A
#
# COMPACT_ATOMS: atom_id res chain seq x y z
N MET A 1 -12.85 -16.34 -2.30
CA MET A 1 -11.48 -16.64 -1.82
C MET A 1 -10.45 -16.25 -2.90
N ASP A 2 -10.82 -16.45 -4.17
CA ASP A 2 -9.98 -16.26 -5.36
C ASP A 2 -9.36 -14.86 -5.55
N GLU A 3 -10.10 -13.77 -5.31
CA GLU A 3 -9.57 -12.42 -5.56
C GLU A 3 -8.34 -12.09 -4.70
N LEU A 4 -8.32 -12.54 -3.45
CA LEU A 4 -7.17 -12.34 -2.55
C LEU A 4 -5.97 -13.18 -3.01
N GLN A 5 -6.23 -14.40 -3.46
CA GLN A 5 -5.19 -15.29 -3.96
C GLN A 5 -4.58 -14.77 -5.28
N ILE A 6 -5.40 -14.22 -6.17
CA ILE A 6 -4.97 -13.55 -7.41
C ILE A 6 -4.14 -12.30 -7.08
N ALA A 7 -4.58 -11.49 -6.12
CA ALA A 7 -3.85 -10.29 -5.69
C ALA A 7 -2.47 -10.66 -5.09
N LEU A 8 -2.39 -11.70 -4.27
CA LEU A 8 -1.13 -12.21 -3.74
C LEU A 8 -0.23 -12.75 -4.84
N ALA A 9 -0.78 -13.52 -5.78
CA ALA A 9 -0.03 -14.02 -6.94
C ALA A 9 0.52 -12.88 -7.81
N GLY A 10 -0.24 -11.80 -8.00
CA GLY A 10 0.22 -10.59 -8.68
C GLY A 10 1.36 -9.85 -7.95
N LEU A 11 1.49 -10.06 -6.64
CA LEU A 11 2.62 -9.58 -5.82
C LEU A 11 3.77 -10.59 -5.73
N GLY A 12 3.68 -11.75 -6.41
CA GLY A 12 4.65 -12.83 -6.31
C GLY A 12 4.61 -13.59 -4.98
N LEU A 13 3.52 -13.45 -4.22
CA LEU A 13 3.34 -14.07 -2.91
C LEU A 13 2.37 -15.25 -2.99
N SER A 14 2.70 -16.31 -2.26
CA SER A 14 1.77 -17.42 -2.01
C SER A 14 1.12 -17.27 -0.63
N TRP A 15 -0.04 -17.90 -0.42
CA TRP A 15 -0.72 -17.86 0.88
C TRP A 15 0.16 -18.40 2.03
N ALA A 16 1.00 -19.39 1.75
CA ALA A 16 1.97 -19.94 2.70
C ALA A 16 3.02 -18.91 3.17
N GLU A 17 3.31 -17.91 2.34
CA GLU A 17 4.26 -16.84 2.63
C GLU A 17 3.59 -15.67 3.38
N VAL A 18 2.27 -15.69 3.57
CA VAL A 18 1.55 -14.65 4.31
C VAL A 18 1.65 -14.93 5.79
N TRP A 19 2.41 -14.08 6.49
CA TRP A 19 2.56 -14.14 7.94
C TRP A 19 1.36 -13.52 8.66
N ALA A 20 0.90 -12.36 8.21
CA ALA A 20 -0.24 -11.67 8.80
C ALA A 20 -1.06 -10.92 7.75
N LEU A 21 -2.38 -10.95 7.93
CA LEU A 21 -3.33 -10.22 7.10
C LEU A 21 -4.21 -9.34 7.98
N ARG A 22 -4.23 -8.04 7.71
CA ARG A 22 -5.05 -7.05 8.43
C ARG A 22 -5.90 -6.29 7.42
N ALA A 23 -7.21 -6.50 7.47
CA ALA A 23 -8.16 -5.70 6.71
C ALA A 23 -8.76 -4.63 7.63
N ASP A 24 -8.52 -3.36 7.31
CA ASP A 24 -9.24 -2.24 7.90
C ASP A 24 -10.41 -1.84 6.99
N ARG A 25 -11.62 -2.26 7.37
CA ARG A 25 -12.83 -1.97 6.58
C ARG A 25 -13.27 -0.51 6.67
N ARG A 26 -12.91 0.22 7.74
CA ARG A 26 -13.29 1.63 7.88
C ARG A 26 -12.46 2.52 6.97
N ALA A 27 -11.16 2.24 6.86
CA ALA A 27 -10.23 2.91 5.98
C ALA A 27 -10.18 2.28 4.58
N GLY A 28 -10.94 1.20 4.33
CA GLY A 28 -10.91 0.46 3.07
C GLY A 28 -9.49 0.04 2.70
N THR A 29 -8.70 -0.44 3.65
CA THR A 29 -7.28 -0.77 3.44
C THR A 29 -7.01 -2.22 3.83
N LEU A 30 -6.23 -2.93 3.03
CA LEU A 30 -5.73 -4.27 3.29
C LEU A 30 -4.22 -4.22 3.45
N VAL A 31 -3.73 -4.72 4.58
CA VAL A 31 -2.31 -4.85 4.89
C VAL A 31 -1.95 -6.33 4.89
N VAL A 32 -0.96 -6.70 4.07
CA VAL A 32 -0.38 -8.05 4.02
C VAL A 32 1.05 -7.95 4.53
N VAL A 33 1.42 -8.80 5.47
CA VAL A 33 2.80 -8.98 5.94
C VAL A 33 3.28 -10.34 5.48
N ALA A 34 4.34 -10.36 4.68
CA ALA A 34 4.99 -11.58 4.22
C ALA A 34 5.94 -12.15 5.31
N ALA A 35 6.24 -13.44 5.24
CA ALA A 35 7.16 -14.13 6.14
C ALA A 35 8.59 -13.56 6.08
N ASP A 36 9.00 -13.01 4.94
CA ASP A 36 10.26 -12.27 4.74
C ASP A 36 10.27 -10.88 5.43
N GLY A 37 9.17 -10.48 6.09
CA GLY A 37 9.03 -9.19 6.77
C GLY A 37 8.60 -8.03 5.86
N ARG A 38 8.40 -8.28 4.56
CA ARG A 38 7.87 -7.28 3.62
C ARG A 38 6.41 -6.96 3.92
N LYS A 39 6.06 -5.68 3.88
CA LYS A 39 4.70 -5.19 4.13
C LYS A 39 4.11 -4.60 2.86
N PHE A 40 2.96 -5.11 2.45
CA PHE A 40 2.19 -4.63 1.32
C PHE A 40 0.89 -3.99 1.83
N THR A 41 0.56 -2.81 1.32
CA THR A 41 -0.66 -2.09 1.68
C THR A 41 -1.43 -1.80 0.40
N ALA A 42 -2.68 -2.27 0.34
CA ALA A 42 -3.57 -2.07 -0.79
C ALA A 42 -4.85 -1.39 -0.31
N THR A 43 -5.41 -0.49 -1.12
CA THR A 43 -6.75 0.06 -0.87
C THR A 43 -7.79 -0.91 -1.44
N LEU A 44 -8.72 -1.37 -0.61
CA LEU A 44 -9.94 -2.06 -1.03
C LEU A 44 -10.84 -1.05 -1.74
N VAL A 45 -10.60 -0.86 -3.04
CA VAL A 45 -11.50 -0.08 -3.89
C VAL A 45 -12.77 -0.89 -4.03
N THR A 46 -13.84 -0.48 -3.36
CA THR A 46 -15.17 -1.03 -3.64
C THR A 46 -15.47 -0.70 -5.11
N PRO A 47 -15.86 -1.66 -5.96
CA PRO A 47 -16.20 -1.36 -7.34
C PRO A 47 -17.52 -0.57 -7.38
N GLY A 48 -17.43 0.75 -7.19
CA GLY A 48 -18.44 1.69 -7.65
C GLY A 48 -18.22 1.94 -9.15
N PRO A 49 -19.28 2.08 -9.95
CA PRO A 49 -19.12 2.41 -11.36
C PRO A 49 -18.69 3.87 -11.48
N ALA A 50 -17.38 4.12 -11.53
CA ALA A 50 -16.86 5.41 -12.00
C ALA A 50 -15.47 5.22 -12.63
N PRO A 51 -15.27 5.77 -13.84
CA PRO A 51 -14.13 5.45 -14.69
C PRO A 51 -12.84 6.14 -14.22
N LEU A 52 -11.72 5.53 -14.61
CA LEU A 52 -10.38 6.09 -14.58
C LEU A 52 -10.36 7.60 -14.95
N ARG A 53 -9.96 8.48 -14.03
CA ARG A 53 -9.13 9.67 -14.35
C ARG A 53 -8.75 10.46 -13.09
N ARG A 54 -7.60 10.13 -12.51
CA ARG A 54 -6.49 11.08 -12.29
C ARG A 54 -5.34 10.37 -11.56
N VAL A 55 -4.33 9.98 -12.33
CA VAL A 55 -2.97 9.90 -11.78
C VAL A 55 -2.58 11.33 -11.42
N ARG A 56 -2.65 11.69 -10.15
CA ARG A 56 -2.00 12.90 -9.65
C ARG A 56 -0.55 12.52 -9.42
N ALA A 57 0.36 13.25 -10.08
CA ALA A 57 1.79 13.08 -9.97
C ALA A 57 2.21 12.82 -8.51
N ILE A 58 2.91 11.70 -8.30
CA ILE A 58 3.75 11.48 -7.11
C ILE A 58 4.76 12.62 -7.10
N LYS A 59 4.48 13.64 -6.28
CA LYS A 59 5.48 14.64 -5.95
C LYS A 59 6.46 13.94 -5.03
N GLU A 60 7.64 13.64 -5.55
CA GLU A 60 8.80 13.19 -4.79
C GLU A 60 8.99 14.13 -3.60
N ILE A 61 8.69 13.64 -2.40
CA ILE A 61 8.93 14.35 -1.15
C ILE A 61 10.42 14.12 -0.87
N LYS A 62 11.27 15.04 -1.33
CA LYS A 62 12.65 15.08 -0.86
C LYS A 62 12.63 15.41 0.64
N PRO A 63 13.33 14.65 1.50
CA PRO A 63 13.49 15.03 2.89
C PRO A 63 14.23 16.38 2.94
N GLN A 64 13.66 17.34 3.66
CA GLN A 64 14.33 18.60 4.01
C GLN A 64 15.58 18.29 4.86
N PRO A 65 16.74 18.86 4.54
CA PRO A 65 17.68 19.29 5.56
C PRO A 65 17.32 20.73 5.94
N GLU A 66 16.92 20.95 7.19
CA GLU A 66 16.94 22.28 7.80
C GLU A 66 18.42 22.70 7.98
N PRO A 67 18.93 23.77 7.36
CA PRO A 67 20.10 24.44 7.87
C PRO A 67 19.65 25.49 8.88
N ASN A 68 20.11 25.29 10.11
CA ASN A 68 20.00 26.20 11.23
C ASN A 68 20.16 27.67 10.82
N ALA A 69 19.29 28.51 11.38
CA ALA A 69 19.52 29.93 11.49
C ALA A 69 20.82 30.16 12.27
N ASP A 70 21.90 30.41 11.54
CA ASP A 70 23.09 31.03 12.10
C ASP A 70 22.82 32.53 12.15
N GLN A 71 22.71 33.02 13.37
CA GLN A 71 22.61 34.42 13.72
C GLN A 71 24.01 35.03 13.59
N GLU A 72 24.20 35.95 12.64
CA GLU A 72 25.26 36.97 12.70
C GLU A 72 24.75 38.30 12.15
#